data_AF-A0A0E2NKC7-F1
#
_entry.id   AF-A0A0E2NKC7-F1
#
_cell.length_a   1.000
_cell.length_b   1.000
_cell.length_c   1.000
_cell.angle_alpha   90.00
_cell.angle_beta   90.00
_cell.angle_gamma   90.00
#
_symmetry.space_group_name_H-M   'P 1'
#
loop_
_entity.id
_entity.type
_entity.pdbx_description
1 polymer ?
#
loop_
_entity_poly.entity_id
_entity_poly.type
_entity_poly.pdbx_seq_one_letter_code
_entity_poly.pdbx_strand_id
1 'polypeptide(L)' 'MLGGNALADIIPIRKARPCVEVGEACGEWFVRVVEEDQELTRSFKLESYALAFAEGQRSRLHLNTFSRL' A
#
# COMPACT_ATOMS: atom_id res chain seq x y z
N MET A 1 40.56 -0.64 17.41
CA MET A 1 39.38 0.26 17.28
C MET A 1 38.51 -0.33 16.17
N LEU A 2 37.51 -1.11 16.53
CA LEU A 2 36.60 -1.77 15.58
C LEU A 2 35.69 -0.69 14.97
N GLY A 3 36.05 -0.21 13.78
CA GLY A 3 35.17 0.61 12.96
C GLY A 3 34.13 -0.30 12.32
N GLY A 4 33.05 -0.56 13.04
CA GLY A 4 31.88 -1.27 12.52
C GLY A 4 31.20 -0.40 11.47
N ASN A 5 31.59 -0.58 10.22
CA ASN A 5 30.80 -0.18 9.07
C ASN A 5 29.55 -1.06 9.04
N ALA A 6 28.54 -0.64 9.79
CA ALA A 6 27.16 -0.99 9.54
C ALA A 6 26.82 -0.46 8.15
N LEU A 7 27.14 -1.26 7.12
CA LEU A 7 26.40 -1.25 5.88
C LEU A 7 24.97 -1.47 6.33
N ALA A 8 24.22 -0.38 6.44
CA ALA A 8 22.77 -0.43 6.48
C ALA A 8 22.41 -1.44 5.41
N ASP A 9 21.80 -2.55 5.83
CA ASP A 9 21.19 -3.50 4.91
C ASP A 9 20.20 -2.64 4.12
N ILE A 10 20.65 -2.10 2.99
CA ILE A 10 19.79 -1.55 1.98
C ILE A 10 19.17 -2.81 1.41
N ILE A 11 18.20 -3.36 2.16
CA ILE A 11 17.29 -4.34 1.64
C ILE A 11 16.76 -3.66 0.39
N PRO A 12 17.03 -4.19 -0.81
CA PRO A 12 16.38 -3.65 -1.99
C PRO A 12 14.91 -3.80 -1.65
N ILE A 13 14.23 -2.66 -1.45
CA ILE A 13 12.78 -2.62 -1.35
C ILE A 13 12.39 -3.33 -2.64
N ARG A 14 12.03 -4.61 -2.53
CA ARG A 14 11.73 -5.43 -3.71
C ARG A 14 10.69 -4.60 -4.42
N LYS A 15 11.01 -4.07 -5.60
CA LYS A 15 10.11 -3.17 -6.34
C LYS A 15 8.71 -3.74 -6.20
N ALA A 16 7.93 -3.10 -5.33
CA ALA A 16 6.72 -3.74 -4.87
C ALA A 16 5.78 -3.61 -6.05
N ARG A 17 5.24 -4.76 -6.50
CA ARG A 17 4.34 -4.74 -7.65
C ARG A 17 3.18 -3.83 -7.30
N PRO A 18 2.79 -2.89 -8.18
CA PRO A 18 1.70 -2.00 -7.89
C PRO A 18 0.47 -2.80 -7.47
N CYS A 19 -0.08 -2.50 -6.29
CA CYS A 19 -1.26 -3.18 -5.79
C CYS A 19 -2.12 -2.22 -4.99
N VAL A 20 -3.42 -2.49 -4.99
CA VAL A 20 -4.39 -1.81 -4.14
C VAL A 20 -5.07 -2.86 -3.29
N GLU A 21 -5.11 -2.62 -2.00
CA GLU A 21 -5.71 -3.51 -1.02
C GLU A 21 -6.68 -2.72 -0.15
N VAL A 22 -7.80 -3.31 0.19
CA VAL A 22 -8.83 -2.72 1.05
C VAL A 22 -9.08 -3.67 2.20
N GLY A 23 -8.90 -3.22 3.44
CA GLY A 23 -9.19 -4.01 4.64
C GLY A 23 -10.08 -3.27 5.61
N GLU A 24 -10.79 -4.01 6.44
CA GLU A 24 -11.54 -3.45 7.59
C GLU A 24 -10.79 -3.74 8.89
N ALA A 25 -10.62 -2.73 9.74
CA ALA A 25 -10.14 -2.93 11.10
C ALA A 25 -10.86 -1.98 12.07
N CYS A 26 -11.34 -2.51 13.19
CA CYS A 26 -11.97 -1.73 14.26
C CYS A 26 -13.12 -0.80 13.80
N GLY A 27 -13.89 -1.20 12.78
CA GLY A 27 -15.00 -0.40 12.22
C GLY A 27 -14.56 0.74 11.30
N GLU A 28 -13.28 0.76 10.90
CA GLU A 28 -12.75 1.64 9.87
C GLU A 28 -12.24 0.84 8.69
N TRP A 29 -12.29 1.46 7.51
CA TRP A 29 -11.82 0.90 6.27
C TRP A 29 -10.47 1.50 5.91
N PHE A 30 -9.52 0.66 5.54
CA PHE A 30 -8.17 1.06 5.18
C PHE A 30 -7.91 0.66 3.74
N VAL A 31 -7.41 1.60 2.94
CA VAL A 31 -6.93 1.33 1.59
C VAL A 31 -5.42 1.47 1.58
N ARG A 32 -4.72 0.40 1.27
CA ARG A 32 -3.27 0.38 1.04
C ARG A 32 -3.02 0.39 -0.46
N VAL A 33 -2.22 1.35 -0.90
CA VAL A 33 -1.80 1.53 -2.29
C VAL A 33 -0.29 1.40 -2.30
N VAL A 34 0.20 0.40 -2.99
CA VAL A 34 1.63 0.15 -3.15
C VAL A 34 2.01 0.50 -4.58
N GLU A 35 3.08 1.27 -4.72
CA GLU A 35 3.76 1.63 -5.96
C GLU A 35 5.23 1.20 -5.86
N GLU A 36 5.96 1.20 -6.97
CA GLU A 36 7.33 0.66 -7.02
C GLU A 36 8.25 1.24 -5.94
N ASP A 37 8.05 2.52 -5.60
CA ASP A 37 8.91 3.28 -4.71
C ASP A 37 8.17 3.86 -3.48
N GLN A 38 6.85 3.70 -3.39
CA GLN A 38 6.03 4.35 -2.37
C GLN A 38 4.87 3.46 -1.91
N GLU A 39 4.52 3.57 -0.63
CA GLU A 39 3.30 2.99 -0.08
C GLU A 39 2.45 4.11 0.55
N LEU A 40 1.17 4.13 0.22
CA LEU A 40 0.18 5.04 0.78
C LEU A 40 -0.91 4.22 1.47
N THR A 41 -1.11 4.45 2.76
CA THR A 41 -2.26 3.92 3.51
C THR A 41 -3.21 5.05 3.86
N ARG A 42 -4.50 4.86 3.57
CA ARG A 42 -5.54 5.85 3.89
C ARG A 42 -6.74 5.18 4.56
N SER A 43 -7.22 5.78 5.65
CA SER A 43 -8.39 5.29 6.37
C SER A 43 -9.66 6.06 6.00
N PHE A 44 -10.80 5.37 6.12
CA PHE A 44 -12.13 5.85 5.79
C PHE A 44 -13.13 5.30 6.81
N LYS A 45 -14.11 6.11 7.20
CA LYS A 45 -15.21 5.66 8.08
C LYS A 45 -16.25 4.80 7.35
N LEU A 46 -16.41 5.00 6.05
CA LEU A 46 -17.43 4.34 5.24
C LEU A 46 -16.77 3.43 4.21
N GLU A 47 -17.33 2.22 4.08
CA GLU A 47 -16.92 1.23 3.09
C GLU A 47 -17.01 1.78 1.67
N SER A 48 -18.13 2.44 1.34
CA SER A 48 -18.37 2.98 0.00
C SER A 48 -17.30 3.99 -0.43
N TYR A 49 -16.76 4.78 0.50
CA TYR A 49 -15.69 5.73 0.23
C TYR A 49 -14.34 5.04 0.07
N ALA A 50 -14.05 4.03 0.88
CA ALA A 50 -12.85 3.22 0.71
C ALA A 50 -12.84 2.51 -0.64
N LEU A 51 -13.97 1.91 -1.04
CA LEU A 51 -14.10 1.22 -2.33
C LEU A 51 -13.97 2.20 -3.51
N ALA A 52 -14.65 3.34 -3.48
CA ALA A 52 -14.53 4.36 -4.52
C ALA A 52 -13.08 4.88 -4.66
N PHE A 53 -12.39 5.08 -3.52
CA PHE A 53 -10.98 5.44 -3.53
C PHE A 53 -10.13 4.33 -4.14
N ALA A 54 -10.31 3.09 -3.71
CA ALA A 54 -9.58 1.93 -4.23
C ALA A 54 -9.78 1.73 -5.74
N GLU A 55 -11.00 1.91 -6.25
CA GLU A 55 -11.29 1.86 -7.69
C GLU A 55 -10.57 2.95 -8.48
N GLY A 56 -10.52 4.17 -7.94
CA GLY A 56 -9.77 5.28 -8.52
C GLY A 56 -8.27 4.99 -8.57
N GLN A 57 -7.71 4.45 -7.48
CA GLN A 57 -6.29 4.09 -7.41
C GLN A 57 -5.95 2.92 -8.33
N ARG A 58 -6.81 1.90 -8.38
CA ARG A 58 -6.68 0.76 -9.29
C ARG A 58 -6.61 1.24 -10.75
N SER A 59 -7.51 2.14 -11.13
CA SER A 59 -7.57 2.70 -12.49
C SER A 59 -6.31 3.53 -12.80
N ARG A 60 -5.85 4.36 -11.85
CA ARG A 60 -4.60 5.13 -11.99
C ARG A 60 -3.37 4.24 -12.19
N LEU A 61 -3.32 3.11 -11.47
CA LEU A 61 -2.22 2.15 -11.53
C LEU A 61 -2.36 1.12 -12.66
N HIS A 62 -3.38 1.25 -13.51
CA HIS A 62 -3.68 0.30 -14.60
C HIS A 62 -3.83 -1.16 -14.12
N LEU A 63 -4.37 -1.33 -12.92
CA LEU A 63 -4.59 -2.63 -12.31
C LEU A 63 -5.95 -3.19 -12.73
N ASN A 64 -6.01 -4.50 -13.01
CA ASN A 64 -7.26 -5.14 -13.40
C ASN A 64 -8.22 -5.35 -12.21
N THR A 65 -7.69 -5.51 -11.00
CA THR A 65 -8.47 -5.70 -9.77
C THR A 65 -7.73 -5.11 -8.56
N PHE A 66 -8.42 -4.96 -7.43
CA PHE A 66 -7.83 -4.69 -6.12
C PHE A 66 -8.18 -5.83 -5.16
N SER A 67 -7.35 -6.08 -4.16
CA SER A 67 -7.60 -7.14 -3.17
C SER A 67 -8.44 -6.59 -2.01
N ARG A 68 -9.34 -7.41 -1.48
CA ARG A 68 -10.06 -7.11 -0.25
C ARG A 68 -9.61 -8.10 0.84
N LEU A 69 -9.21 -7.57 1.99
CA LEU A 69 -8.66 -8.29 3.14
C LEU A 69 -9.69 -8.40 4.27
#